data_AF-A0A3D3BH93-F1
#
_entry.id   AF-A0A3D3BH93-F1
#
_cell.length_a   1.000
_cell.length_b   1.000
_cell.length_c   1.000
_cell.angle_alpha   90.00
_cell.angle_beta   90.00
_cell.angle_gamma   90.00
#
_symmetry.space_group_name_H-M   'P 1'
#
loop_
_entity.id
_entity.type
_entity.pdbx_description
1 polymer ?
#
loop_
_entity_poly.entity_id
_entity_poly.type
_entity_poly.pdbx_seq_one_letter_code
_entity_poly.pdbx_strand_id
1 'polypeptide(L)'
;MIGFLRQWIEHRRAIRRRWQDDARRLAAVDRVNAYYEAQRRAARSRAQGNAGEYWHWAKVASEVARIEPRAQMDFEVVKAIADQESAGRR
;
A
#
# COMPACT_ATOMS: atom_id res chain seq x y z
N MET A 1 6.65 -2.61 -33.07
CA MET A 1 6.76 -1.65 -31.94
C MET A 1 5.47 -1.52 -31.10
N ILE A 2 4.26 -1.53 -31.68
CA ILE A 2 3.00 -1.37 -30.92
C ILE A 2 2.68 -2.57 -30.00
N GLY A 3 3.06 -3.80 -30.38
CA GLY A 3 2.81 -5.00 -29.57
C GLY A 3 3.51 -5.01 -28.20
N PHE A 4 4.74 -4.51 -28.12
CA PHE A 4 5.50 -4.42 -26.88
C PHE A 4 4.90 -3.38 -25.91
N LEU A 5 4.45 -2.24 -26.44
CA LEU A 5 3.71 -1.22 -25.66
C LEU A 5 2.40 -1.79 -25.10
N ARG A 6 1.66 -2.58 -25.91
CA ARG A 6 0.40 -3.19 -25.47
C ARG A 6 0.63 -4.21 -24.36
N GLN A 7 1.65 -5.07 -24.49
CA GLN A 7 2.00 -6.06 -23.47
C GLN A 7 2.49 -5.39 -22.16
N TRP A 8 3.27 -4.32 -22.27
CA TRP A 8 3.71 -3.54 -21.11
C TRP A 8 2.53 -2.84 -20.40
N ILE A 9 1.58 -2.27 -21.16
CA ILE A 9 0.36 -1.66 -20.60
C ILE A 9 -0.49 -2.72 -19.88
N GLU A 10 -0.71 -3.89 -20.48
CA GLU A 10 -1.47 -4.97 -19.85
C GLU A 10 -0.78 -5.49 -18.58
N HIS A 11 0.55 -5.62 -18.60
CA HIS A 11 1.33 -5.98 -17.42
C HIS A 11 1.18 -4.94 -16.30
N ARG A 12 1.29 -3.64 -16.63
CA ARG A 12 1.09 -2.54 -15.68
C ARG A 12 -0.33 -2.49 -15.14
N ARG A 13 -1.34 -2.78 -15.97
CA ARG A 13 -2.74 -2.89 -15.54
C ARG A 13 -2.94 -4.06 -14.59
N ALA A 14 -2.33 -5.21 -14.84
CA ALA A 14 -2.39 -6.36 -13.94
C ALA A 14 -1.79 -6.03 -12.55
N ILE A 15 -0.62 -5.36 -12.53
CA ILE A 15 -0.01 -4.89 -11.27
C ILE A 15 -0.94 -3.92 -10.55
N ARG A 16 -1.49 -2.93 -11.26
CA ARG A 16 -2.39 -1.95 -10.67
C ARG A 16 -3.68 -2.59 -10.14
N ARG A 17 -4.23 -3.58 -10.84
CA ARG A 17 -5.39 -4.33 -10.37
C ARG A 17 -5.11 -5.02 -9.05
N ARG A 18 -3.93 -5.65 -8.89
CA ARG A 18 -3.52 -6.23 -7.60
C ARG A 18 -3.52 -5.20 -6.47
N TRP A 19 -2.97 -4.01 -6.72
CA TRP A 19 -3.00 -2.93 -5.72
C TRP A 19 -4.41 -2.48 -5.38
N GLN A 20 -5.28 -2.36 -6.38
CA GLN A 20 -6.68 -1.96 -6.18
C GLN A 20 -7.47 -3.03 -5.43
N ASP A 21 -7.25 -4.29 -5.73
CA ASP A 21 -7.95 -5.39 -5.08
C ASP A 21 -7.54 -5.48 -3.60
N ASP A 22 -6.24 -5.34 -3.29
CA ASP A 22 -5.79 -5.28 -1.91
C ASP A 22 -6.27 -4.01 -1.18
N ALA A 23 -6.29 -2.86 -1.86
CA ALA A 23 -6.85 -1.63 -1.29
C ALA A 23 -8.34 -1.78 -0.97
N ARG A 24 -9.12 -2.38 -1.88
CA ARG A 24 -10.54 -2.68 -1.66
C ARG A 24 -10.73 -3.67 -0.52
N ARG A 25 -9.88 -4.69 -0.40
CA ARG A 25 -9.94 -5.65 0.72
C ARG A 25 -9.70 -4.95 2.05
N LEU A 26 -8.68 -4.10 2.14
CA LEU A 26 -8.41 -3.33 3.36
C LEU A 26 -9.58 -2.40 3.71
N ALA A 27 -10.08 -1.64 2.72
CA ALA A 27 -11.23 -0.75 2.91
C ALA A 27 -12.52 -1.51 3.25
N ALA A 28 -12.71 -2.72 2.75
CA ALA A 28 -13.87 -3.53 3.08
C ALA A 28 -13.86 -4.00 4.55
N VAL A 29 -12.68 -4.24 5.12
CA VAL A 29 -12.51 -4.64 6.52
C VAL A 29 -12.66 -3.45 7.44
N ASP A 30 -11.91 -2.37 7.19
CA ASP A 30 -11.97 -1.15 7.99
C ASP A 30 -11.66 0.06 7.10
N ARG A 31 -12.72 0.79 6.71
CA ARG A 31 -12.62 1.95 5.82
C ARG A 31 -11.76 3.07 6.40
N VAL A 32 -11.84 3.29 7.71
CA VAL A 32 -11.16 4.42 8.36
C VAL A 32 -9.68 4.11 8.52
N ASN A 33 -9.35 2.89 8.94
CA ASN A 33 -7.97 2.47 9.20
C ASN A 33 -7.26 1.80 8.01
N ALA A 34 -7.94 1.53 6.90
CA ALA A 34 -7.35 0.87 5.72
C ALA A 34 -6.05 1.53 5.24
N TYR A 35 -5.98 2.86 5.33
CA TYR A 35 -4.78 3.60 4.96
C TYR A 35 -3.62 3.30 5.91
N TYR A 36 -3.88 3.35 7.23
CA TYR A 36 -2.89 3.06 8.26
C TYR A 36 -2.45 1.60 8.24
N GLU A 37 -3.36 0.66 7.96
CA GLU A 37 -3.03 -0.76 7.83
C GLU A 37 -2.11 -1.01 6.61
N ALA A 38 -2.35 -0.34 5.48
CA ALA A 38 -1.46 -0.40 4.33
C ALA A 38 -0.08 0.20 4.67
N GLN A 39 -0.03 1.33 5.39
CA GLN A 39 1.22 1.95 5.82
C GLN A 39 1.98 1.07 6.83
N ARG A 40 1.27 0.40 7.73
CA ARG A 40 1.86 -0.56 8.69
C ARG A 40 2.54 -1.71 7.97
N ARG A 41 1.89 -2.29 6.97
CA ARG A 41 2.48 -3.36 6.15
C ARG A 41 3.68 -2.88 5.34
N ALA A 42 3.63 -1.66 4.80
CA ALA A 42 4.78 -1.05 4.16
C ALA A 42 5.95 -0.87 5.14
N ALA A 43 5.70 -0.25 6.29
CA ALA A 43 6.72 -0.06 7.33
C ALA A 43 7.33 -1.38 7.79
N ARG A 44 6.52 -2.42 7.99
CA ARG A 44 6.98 -3.77 8.32
C ARG A 44 7.87 -4.37 7.24
N SER A 45 7.46 -4.31 5.97
CA SER A 45 8.27 -4.82 4.86
C SER A 45 9.59 -4.06 4.73
N ARG A 46 9.58 -2.74 4.97
CA ARG A 46 10.80 -1.92 5.04
C ARG A 46 11.69 -2.37 6.19
N ALA A 47 11.13 -2.57 7.37
CA ALA A 47 11.85 -3.07 8.53
C ALA A 47 12.44 -4.46 8.25
N GLN A 48 11.78 -5.32 7.48
CA GLN A 48 12.30 -6.65 7.11
C GLN A 48 13.29 -6.63 5.93
N GLY A 49 13.51 -5.48 5.27
CA GLY A 49 14.36 -5.37 4.09
C GLY A 49 13.71 -5.86 2.78
N ASN A 50 12.40 -6.13 2.80
CA ASN A 50 11.65 -6.54 1.60
C ASN A 50 11.19 -5.32 0.80
N ALA A 51 12.07 -4.80 -0.05
CA ALA A 51 11.79 -3.61 -0.86
C ALA A 51 10.61 -3.78 -1.83
N GLY A 52 10.44 -4.97 -2.41
CA GLY A 52 9.34 -5.24 -3.35
C GLY A 52 7.97 -5.15 -2.68
N GLU A 53 7.86 -5.72 -1.48
CA GLU A 53 6.64 -5.70 -0.69
C GLU A 53 6.37 -4.32 -0.06
N TYR A 54 7.43 -3.60 0.34
CA TYR A 54 7.32 -2.20 0.73
C TYR A 54 6.66 -1.36 -0.38
N TRP A 55 7.17 -1.46 -1.61
CA TRP A 55 6.62 -0.71 -2.74
C TRP A 55 5.18 -1.13 -3.07
N HIS A 56 4.85 -2.42 -2.95
CA HIS A 56 3.48 -2.91 -3.11
C HIS A 56 2.54 -2.23 -2.12
N TRP A 57 2.82 -2.30 -0.82
CA TRP A 57 1.95 -1.75 0.23
C TRP A 57 1.90 -0.21 0.20
N ALA A 58 2.99 0.47 -0.17
CA ALA A 58 2.98 1.91 -0.38
C ALA A 58 2.03 2.33 -1.53
N LYS A 59 1.98 1.51 -2.61
CA LYS A 59 1.03 1.73 -3.71
C LYS A 59 -0.41 1.39 -3.33
N VAL A 60 -0.62 0.34 -2.52
CA VAL A 60 -1.93 0.02 -1.94
C VAL A 60 -2.44 1.19 -1.09
N ALA A 61 -1.62 1.78 -0.22
CA ALA A 61 -2.00 2.94 0.59
C ALA A 61 -2.44 4.14 -0.27
N SER A 62 -1.76 4.35 -1.41
CA SER A 62 -2.14 5.40 -2.37
C SER A 62 -3.48 5.11 -3.05
N GLU A 63 -3.77 3.85 -3.39
CA GLU A 63 -5.06 3.47 -3.98
C GLU A 63 -6.18 3.50 -2.91
N VAL A 64 -5.91 3.18 -1.64
CA VAL A 64 -6.86 3.36 -0.53
C VAL A 64 -7.28 4.83 -0.40
N ALA A 65 -6.30 5.74 -0.36
CA ALA A 65 -6.56 7.18 -0.32
C ALA A 65 -7.39 7.68 -1.51
N ARG A 66 -7.30 7.00 -2.65
CA ARG A 66 -8.05 7.33 -3.86
C ARG A 66 -9.49 6.82 -3.82
N ILE A 67 -9.75 5.67 -3.20
CA ILE A 67 -11.09 5.03 -3.20
C ILE A 67 -11.92 5.36 -1.96
N GLU A 68 -11.28 5.69 -0.85
CA GLU A 68 -11.95 5.95 0.43
C GLU A 68 -11.61 7.35 0.94
N PRO A 69 -12.46 8.36 0.63
CA PRO A 69 -12.23 9.75 1.06
C PRO A 69 -12.28 9.93 2.58
N ARG A 70 -12.85 8.97 3.31
CA ARG A 70 -12.94 9.00 4.79
C ARG A 70 -11.76 8.34 5.47
N ALA A 71 -10.83 7.76 4.72
CA ALA A 71 -9.61 7.20 5.29
C ALA A 71 -8.83 8.33 5.95
N GLN A 72 -8.57 8.21 7.25
CA GLN A 72 -7.85 9.24 7.98
C GLN A 72 -6.39 9.21 7.57
N MET A 73 -5.84 10.37 7.23
CA MET A 73 -4.45 10.54 6.81
C MET A 73 -3.77 11.54 7.72
N ASP A 74 -3.41 11.06 8.91
CA ASP A 74 -2.60 11.80 9.88
C ASP A 74 -1.14 11.35 9.79
N PHE A 75 -0.25 12.29 9.48
CA PHE A 75 1.18 12.03 9.35
C PHE A 75 1.80 11.55 10.66
N GLU A 76 1.37 12.08 11.82
CA GLU A 76 1.92 11.67 13.12
C GLU A 76 1.57 10.21 13.44
N VAL A 77 0.37 9.76 13.03
CA VAL A 77 -0.04 8.35 13.15
C VAL A 77 0.80 7.47 12.23
N VAL A 78 1.04 7.88 10.98
CA VAL A 78 1.91 7.12 10.05
C VAL A 78 3.34 7.02 10.58
N LYS A 79 3.88 8.11 11.12
CA LYS A 79 5.20 8.14 11.74
C LYS A 79 5.29 7.20 12.94
N ALA A 80 4.31 7.26 13.85
CA ALA A 80 4.25 6.38 15.01
C ALA A 80 4.18 4.89 14.62
N ILE A 81 3.43 4.55 13.56
CA ILE A 81 3.38 3.20 12.99
C ILE A 81 4.76 2.77 12.47
N ALA A 82 5.44 3.64 11.72
CA ALA A 82 6.76 3.35 11.17
C ALA A 82 7.81 3.15 12.29
N ASP A 83 7.77 3.98 13.32
CA ASP A 83 8.62 3.87 14.49
C ASP A 83 8.35 2.57 15.26
N GLN A 84 7.08 2.20 15.45
CA GLN A 84 6.69 0.96 16.12
C GLN A 84 7.19 -0.30 15.38
N GLU A 85 6.95 -0.38 14.07
CA GLU A 85 7.36 -1.54 13.26
C GLU A 85 8.89 -1.63 13.12
N SER A 86 9.60 -0.50 13.25
CA SER A 86 11.07 -0.48 13.28
C SER A 86 11.64 -0.86 14.66
N ALA A 87 10.96 -0.47 15.75
CA ALA A 87 11.39 -0.74 17.12
C ALA A 87 11.17 -2.19 17.54
N GLY A 88 10.14 -2.87 17.02
CA GLY A 88 9.88 -4.31 17.24
C GLY A 88 10.95 -5.27 16.68
N ARG A 89 12.03 -4.74 16.10
CA ARG A 89 13.16 -5.49 15.52
C ARG A 89 14.42 -5.49 16.41
N ARG A 90 14.35 -4.95 17.63
CA ARG A 90 15.42 -5.08 18.64
C ARG A 90 15.21 -6.30 19.53
#